data_AF-R6AKA9-F1
#
_entry.id   AF-R6AKA9-F1
#
_cell.length_a   1.000
_cell.length_b   1.000
_cell.length_c   1.000
_cell.angle_alpha   90.00
_cell.angle_beta   90.00
_cell.angle_gamma   90.00
#
_symmetry.space_group_name_H-M   'P 1'
#
loop_
_entity.id
_entity.type
_entity.pdbx_description
1 polymer ?
#
loop_
_entity_poly.entity_id
_entity_poly.type
_entity_poly.pdbx_seq_one_letter_code
_entity_poly.pdbx_strand_id
1 'polypeptide(L)'
;MIYAKGRQGEVKIGFSVSKKIGNAVVRNKTKRRMREAVTPLIPCIKPGCRLIFIARQPIVDEKLPDIRSSMRYSLKRAGYLNTNPPQEKEKQRASDAEAETKESDNENCGGNPT
;
A
#
# COMPACT_ATOMS: atom_id res chain seq x y z
N MET A 1 4.14 0.56 -7.84
CA MET A 1 3.80 -0.77 -8.40
C MET A 1 4.22 -0.77 -9.86
N ILE A 2 4.91 -1.81 -10.32
CA ILE A 2 5.30 -1.97 -11.73
C ILE A 2 4.60 -3.24 -12.25
N TYR A 3 4.07 -3.19 -13.47
CA TYR A 3 3.40 -4.32 -14.11
C TYR A 3 4.10 -4.70 -15.41
N ALA A 4 4.04 -5.98 -15.76
CA ALA A 4 4.46 -6.49 -17.06
C ALA A 4 3.45 -7.54 -17.55
N LYS A 5 3.12 -7.50 -18.85
CA LYS A 5 2.28 -8.51 -19.49
C LYS A 5 3.06 -9.84 -19.55
N GLY A 6 2.51 -10.91 -18.98
CA GLY A 6 3.10 -12.24 -19.03
C GLY A 6 2.61 -13.04 -20.24
N ARG A 7 3.40 -14.04 -20.67
CA ARG A 7 2.90 -15.14 -21.50
C ARG A 7 2.05 -16.07 -20.62
N GLN A 8 0.98 -16.62 -21.22
CA GLN A 8 -0.15 -17.34 -20.63
C GLN A 8 0.19 -18.27 -19.44
N GLY A 9 -0.78 -18.40 -18.53
CA GLY A 9 -0.88 -19.50 -17.55
C GLY A 9 -1.00 -19.04 -16.11
N GLU A 10 -0.04 -18.28 -15.61
CA GLU A 10 0.10 -18.03 -14.17
C GLU A 10 0.23 -16.55 -13.81
N VAL A 11 -0.36 -16.18 -12.67
CA VAL A 11 -0.12 -14.88 -12.04
C VAL A 11 1.18 -14.98 -11.23
N LYS A 12 2.18 -14.16 -11.59
CA LYS A 12 3.44 -14.08 -10.82
C LYS A 12 3.51 -12.77 -10.07
N ILE A 13 3.70 -12.84 -8.75
CA ILE A 13 3.77 -11.69 -7.86
C ILE A 13 5.16 -11.62 -7.24
N GLY A 14 5.84 -10.50 -7.45
CA GLY A 14 7.12 -10.17 -6.86
C GLY A 14 7.01 -9.03 -5.85
N PHE A 15 7.88 -9.05 -4.84
CA PHE A 15 8.00 -7.98 -3.86
C PHE A 15 9.40 -7.38 -3.89
N SER A 16 9.48 -6.08 -4.11
CA SER A 16 10.70 -5.29 -4.01
C SER A 16 10.62 -4.39 -2.79
N VAL A 17 11.62 -4.51 -1.92
CA VAL A 17 11.73 -3.73 -0.67
C VAL A 17 13.06 -3.01 -0.68
N SER A 18 13.02 -1.68 -0.66
CA SER A 18 14.22 -0.85 -0.72
C SER A 18 15.03 -0.94 0.59
N LYS A 19 16.33 -0.62 0.53
CA LYS A 19 17.20 -0.54 1.72
C LYS A 19 16.70 0.52 2.72
N LYS A 20 15.99 1.55 2.25
CA LYS A 20 15.49 2.68 3.06
C LYS A 20 14.42 2.30 4.10
N ILE A 21 13.79 1.14 3.95
CA ILE A 21 12.72 0.67 4.86
C ILE A 21 13.28 0.19 6.21
N GLY A 22 14.57 -0.21 6.25
CA GLY A 22 15.26 -0.56 7.49
C GLY A 22 16.04 -1.88 7.42
N ASN A 23 16.31 -2.44 8.59
CA ASN A 23 17.14 -3.63 8.77
C ASN A 23 16.54 -4.88 8.12
N ALA A 24 17.35 -5.94 7.97
CA ALA A 24 16.92 -7.20 7.32
C ALA A 24 15.64 -7.78 7.96
N VAL A 25 15.51 -7.69 9.29
CA VAL A 25 14.32 -8.15 10.03
C VAL A 25 13.07 -7.36 9.64
N VAL A 26 13.17 -6.04 9.59
CA VAL A 26 12.05 -5.16 9.19
C VAL A 26 11.64 -5.46 7.75
N ARG A 27 12.60 -5.55 6.83
CA ARG A 27 12.33 -5.88 5.42
C ARG A 27 11.67 -7.25 5.24
N ASN A 28 12.09 -8.24 6.02
CA ASN A 28 11.50 -9.58 5.98
C ASN A 28 10.09 -9.60 6.57
N LYS A 29 9.86 -8.87 7.67
CA LYS A 29 8.53 -8.66 8.24
C LYS A 29 7.58 -8.01 7.24
N THR A 30 8.03 -6.95 6.57
CA THR A 30 7.25 -6.28 5.50
C THR A 30 6.91 -7.23 4.36
N LYS A 31 7.89 -8.00 3.84
CA LYS A 31 7.63 -9.02 2.81
C LYS A 31 6.61 -10.07 3.26
N ARG A 32 6.68 -10.50 4.53
CA ARG A 32 5.74 -11.48 5.09
C ARG A 32 4.32 -10.91 5.13
N ARG A 33 4.16 -9.71 5.66
CA ARG A 33 2.86 -9.00 5.70
C ARG A 33 2.28 -8.75 4.31
N MET A 34 3.12 -8.32 3.35
CA MET A 34 2.70 -8.11 1.96
C MET A 34 2.22 -9.42 1.30
N ARG A 35 2.89 -10.55 1.58
CA ARG A 35 2.47 -11.86 1.07
C ARG A 35 1.12 -12.28 1.64
N GLU A 36 0.92 -12.06 2.94
CA GLU A 36 -0.35 -12.34 3.61
C GLU A 36 -1.48 -11.47 3.05
N ALA A 37 -1.24 -10.17 2.87
CA ALA A 37 -2.21 -9.23 2.30
C ALA A 37 -2.60 -9.57 0.85
N VAL A 38 -1.68 -10.09 0.04
CA VAL A 38 -1.95 -10.45 -1.36
C VAL A 38 -2.64 -11.80 -1.51
N THR A 39 -2.43 -12.75 -0.59
CA THR A 39 -2.99 -14.11 -0.66
C THR A 39 -4.49 -14.14 -0.99
N PRO A 40 -5.37 -13.38 -0.29
CA PRO A 40 -6.79 -13.36 -0.62
C PRO A 40 -7.13 -12.60 -1.92
N LEU A 41 -6.20 -11.82 -2.48
CA LEU A 41 -6.39 -11.06 -3.72
C LEU A 41 -5.99 -11.86 -4.96
N ILE A 42 -5.14 -12.89 -4.84
CA ILE A 42 -4.69 -13.76 -5.95
C ILE A 42 -5.85 -14.26 -6.83
N PRO A 43 -6.94 -14.84 -6.30
CA PRO A 43 -8.03 -15.35 -7.15
C PRO A 43 -8.79 -14.25 -7.90
N CYS A 44 -8.72 -13.00 -7.44
CA CYS A 44 -9.39 -11.87 -8.08
C CYS A 44 -8.55 -11.24 -9.21
N ILE A 45 -7.29 -11.65 -9.40
CA ILE A 45 -6.36 -11.08 -10.37
C ILE A 45 -6.48 -11.81 -11.71
N LYS A 46 -6.43 -11.05 -12.82
CA LYS A 46 -6.39 -11.62 -14.18
C LYS A 46 -5.21 -12.59 -14.38
N PRO A 47 -5.43 -13.80 -14.91
CA PRO A 47 -4.35 -14.73 -15.24
C PRO A 47 -3.43 -14.16 -16.32
N GLY A 48 -2.17 -14.61 -16.33
CA GLY A 48 -1.16 -14.17 -17.31
C GLY A 48 -0.53 -12.80 -17.02
N CYS A 49 -0.63 -12.32 -15.78
CA CYS A 49 -0.05 -11.04 -15.37
C CYS A 49 1.21 -11.24 -14.49
N ARG A 50 2.21 -10.37 -14.68
CA ARG A 50 3.37 -10.29 -13.79
C ARG A 50 3.33 -8.96 -13.05
N LEU A 51 3.29 -9.03 -11.73
CA LEU A 51 3.06 -7.88 -10.84
C LEU A 51 4.25 -7.74 -9.90
N ILE A 52 4.84 -6.55 -9.84
CA ILE A 52 5.90 -6.23 -8.88
C ILE A 52 5.40 -5.13 -7.95
N PHE A 53 5.22 -5.49 -6.68
CA PHE A 53 4.91 -4.54 -5.62
C PHE A 53 6.21 -3.94 -5.08
N ILE A 54 6.27 -2.62 -5.03
CA ILE A 54 7.39 -1.89 -4.46
C ILE A 54 6.91 -1.32 -3.12
N ALA A 55 7.53 -1.78 -2.04
CA ALA A 55 7.27 -1.25 -0.71
C ALA A 55 7.82 0.18 -0.61
N ARG A 56 7.02 1.08 -0.02
CA ARG A 56 7.41 2.44 0.36
C ARG A 56 7.54 2.52 1.87
N GLN A 57 8.28 3.51 2.37
CA GLN A 57 8.58 3.68 3.79
C GLN A 57 7.39 3.63 4.76
N PRO A 58 6.19 4.20 4.47
CA PRO A 58 5.08 4.19 5.43
C PRO A 58 4.52 2.79 5.76
N ILE A 59 4.86 1.77 4.96
CA ILE A 59 4.33 0.40 5.14
C ILE A 59 4.80 -0.30 6.43
N VAL A 60 5.83 0.21 7.09
CA VAL A 60 6.41 -0.43 8.28
C VAL A 60 5.45 -0.36 9.46
N ASP A 61 4.81 0.81 9.63
CA ASP A 61 3.94 1.13 10.75
C ASP A 61 2.45 0.90 10.42
N GLU A 62 2.11 0.73 9.15
CA GLU A 62 0.75 0.40 8.70
C GLU A 62 0.28 -0.98 9.19
N LYS A 63 -1.03 -1.09 9.44
CA LYS A 63 -1.68 -2.34 9.79
C LYS A 63 -1.94 -3.18 8.52
N LEU A 64 -2.03 -4.50 8.68
CA LEU A 64 -2.31 -5.43 7.59
C LEU A 64 -3.55 -5.07 6.74
N PRO A 65 -4.71 -4.66 7.30
CA PRO A 65 -5.86 -4.23 6.49
C PRO A 65 -5.55 -3.02 5.62
N ASP A 66 -4.79 -2.05 6.11
CA ASP A 66 -4.42 -0.84 5.36
C ASP A 66 -3.51 -1.21 4.18
N ILE A 67 -2.53 -2.10 4.41
CA ILE A 67 -1.66 -2.63 3.36
C ILE A 67 -2.48 -3.33 2.27
N ARG A 68 -3.48 -4.14 2.68
CA ARG A 68 -4.38 -4.83 1.74
C ARG A 68 -5.21 -3.85 0.93
N SER A 69 -5.75 -2.81 1.57
CA SER A 69 -6.52 -1.75 0.92
C SER A 69 -5.67 -0.98 -0.10
N SER A 70 -4.45 -0.60 0.26
CA SER A 70 -3.48 0.06 -0.63
C SER A 70 -3.09 -0.81 -1.84
N MET A 71 -2.89 -2.11 -1.63
CA MET A 71 -2.63 -3.07 -2.72
C MET A 71 -3.85 -3.22 -3.64
N ARG A 72 -5.04 -3.36 -3.08
CA ARG A 72 -6.30 -3.43 -3.84
C ARG A 72 -6.55 -2.17 -4.64
N TYR A 73 -6.30 -1.00 -4.06
CA TYR A 73 -6.41 0.29 -4.75
C TYR A 73 -5.47 0.35 -5.96
N SER A 74 -4.22 -0.06 -5.78
CA SER A 74 -3.23 -0.10 -6.86
C SER A 74 -3.65 -1.05 -7.99
N LEU A 75 -4.18 -2.24 -7.65
CA LEU A 75 -4.70 -3.21 -8.62
C LEU A 75 -5.96 -2.71 -9.36
N LYS A 76 -6.86 -2.03 -8.64
CA LYS A 76 -8.07 -1.42 -9.21
C LYS A 76 -7.70 -0.34 -10.22
N ARG A 77 -6.80 0.57 -9.85
CA ARG A 77 -6.31 1.64 -10.72
C ARG A 77 -5.61 1.09 -11.97
N ALA A 78 -4.96 -0.06 -11.86
CA ALA A 78 -4.30 -0.72 -12.98
C ALA A 78 -5.24 -1.61 -13.84
N GLY A 79 -6.51 -1.80 -13.46
CA GLY A 79 -7.50 -2.54 -14.26
C GLY A 79 -7.34 -4.07 -14.26
N TYR A 80 -6.58 -4.63 -13.31
CA TYR A 80 -6.25 -6.06 -13.24
C TYR A 80 -7.14 -6.88 -12.30
N LEU A 81 -8.12 -6.24 -11.66
CA LEU A 81 -9.16 -6.94 -10.91
C LEU A 81 -10.21 -7.48 -11.89
N ASN A 82 -10.51 -8.77 -11.78
CA ASN A 82 -11.68 -9.35 -12.43
C ASN A 82 -12.92 -8.79 -11.73
N THR A 83 -13.74 -8.07 -12.49
CA THR A 83 -15.03 -7.55 -12.03
C THR A 83 -16.05 -8.69 -11.97
N ASN A 84 -15.88 -9.61 -11.03
CA ASN A 84 -17.03 -10.37 -10.54
C ASN A 84 -17.10 -10.16 -9.02
N PRO A 85 -17.95 -9.23 -8.54
CA PRO A 85 -18.05 -8.93 -7.14
C PRO A 85 -18.95 -9.96 -6.45
N PRO A 86 -18.55 -10.45 -5.28
CA PRO A 86 -19.43 -10.42 -4.14
C PRO A 86 -19.22 -9.07 -3.46
N GLN A 87 -20.27 -8.26 -3.42
CA GLN A 87 -20.39 -7.06 -2.59
C GLN A 87 -20.16 -7.48 -1.11
N GLU A 88 -19.65 -6.68 -0.17
CA GLU A 88 -20.10 -5.33 0.15
C GLU A 88 -19.17 -4.62 1.17
N LYS A 89 -18.99 -3.31 0.93
CA LYS A 89 -18.77 -2.14 1.81
C LYS A 89 -17.82 -2.21 3.03
N GLU A 90 -16.81 -1.36 2.97
CA GLU A 90 -16.74 -0.27 3.96
C GLU A 90 -16.52 1.06 3.25
N LYS A 91 -17.41 1.98 3.58
CA LYS A 91 -17.69 3.26 2.95
C LYS A 91 -17.04 4.33 3.84
N GLN A 92 -16.25 5.22 3.24
CA GLN A 92 -16.07 6.62 3.63
C GLN A 92 -16.01 6.99 5.13
N ARG A 93 -14.81 7.34 5.61
CA ARG A 93 -14.52 8.56 6.39
C ARG A 93 -13.15 9.04 5.90
N ALA A 94 -13.09 10.02 5.00
CA ALA A 94 -13.06 11.45 5.35
C ALA A 94 -11.92 11.75 6.33
N SER A 95 -11.00 12.68 6.11
CA SER A 95 -10.72 13.60 5.02
C SER A 95 -9.40 14.28 5.41
N ASP A 96 -8.70 14.83 4.43
CA ASP A 96 -7.75 15.94 4.57
C ASP A 96 -6.35 15.71 5.20
N ALA A 97 -5.37 16.35 4.55
CA ALA A 97 -4.04 16.73 5.02
C ALA A 97 -2.99 15.57 5.09
N GLU A 98 -1.76 15.66 4.60
CA GLU A 98 -0.88 16.81 4.37
C GLU A 98 0.07 16.52 3.20
N ALA A 99 -0.10 17.28 2.12
CA ALA A 99 1.04 17.77 1.39
C ALA A 99 1.27 19.18 1.91
N GLU A 100 2.27 19.42 2.76
CA GLU A 100 2.95 20.72 2.78
C GLU A 100 4.33 20.63 3.44
N THR A 101 5.33 20.92 2.63
CA THR A 101 6.66 21.37 3.03
C THR A 101 6.58 22.90 3.20
N LYS A 102 7.25 23.44 4.23
CA LYS A 102 7.73 24.83 4.53
C LYS A 102 7.32 25.20 5.96
N GLU A 103 8.22 25.27 6.94
CA GLU A 103 9.34 26.22 7.14
C GLU A 103 8.87 27.60 7.63
N SER A 104 9.21 27.85 8.91
CA SER A 104 9.54 29.11 9.60
C SER A 104 8.47 30.11 10.07
N ASP A 105 8.88 30.77 11.17
CA ASP A 105 8.43 32.05 11.77
C ASP A 105 7.51 31.89 13.00
N ASN A 106 8.05 31.92 14.22
CA ASN A 106 8.56 33.06 15.02
C ASN A 106 7.45 33.80 15.79
N GLU A 107 7.76 34.10 17.06
CA GLU A 107 7.09 35.08 17.94
C GLU A 107 5.65 34.75 18.39
N ASN A 108 5.14 35.10 19.58
CA ASN A 108 5.63 35.78 20.77
C ASN A 108 4.46 35.79 21.79
N CYS A 109 4.79 35.89 23.07
CA CYS A 109 4.02 36.54 24.14
C CYS A 109 2.69 35.96 24.67
N GLY A 110 2.64 35.96 26.01
CA GLY A 110 1.41 36.07 26.83
C GLY A 110 0.93 34.71 27.33
N GLY A 111 1.05 34.33 28.60
CA GLY A 111 0.88 35.13 29.81
C GLY A 111 -0.55 34.94 30.35
N ASN A 112 -0.63 34.82 31.68
CA ASN A 112 -1.81 34.88 32.56
C ASN A 112 -2.61 33.58 32.82
N PRO A 113 -3.42 33.52 33.90
CA PRO A 113 -3.14 33.88 35.30
C PRO A 113 -3.69 32.81 36.28
N THR A 114 -3.14 32.73 37.50
CA THR A 114 -3.87 32.72 38.80
C THR A 114 -2.87 32.60 39.94
#